data_AF-A0A179SD18-F1
#
_entry.id   AF-A0A179SD18-F1
#
_cell.length_a   1.000
_cell.length_b   1.000
_cell.length_c   1.000
_cell.angle_alpha   90.00
_cell.angle_beta   90.00
_cell.angle_gamma   90.00
#
_symmetry.space_group_name_H-M   'P 1'
#
loop_
_entity.id
_entity.type
_entity.pdbx_description
1 polymer ?
#
loop_
_entity_poly.entity_id
_entity_poly.type
_entity_poly.pdbx_seq_one_letter_code
_entity_poly.pdbx_strand_id
1 'polypeptide(L)' 'METSGLSPDALRQAAGSPELIAGLLDHVVADEELLVACAGALEVSPERITQAWRRLGPPEFSE' A
#
# COMPACT_ATOMS: atom_id res chain seq x y z
N MET A 1 17.70 -16.29 11.10
CA MET A 1 17.28 -14.87 11.13
C MET A 1 16.58 -14.60 9.81
N GLU A 2 15.34 -15.07 9.72
CA GLU A 2 14.49 -14.95 8.54
C GLU A 2 13.72 -13.65 8.72
N THR A 3 14.29 -12.58 8.18
CA THR A 3 13.68 -11.25 8.23
C THR A 3 12.41 -11.30 7.39
N SER A 4 11.28 -11.32 8.12
CA SER A 4 9.94 -10.92 7.71
C SER A 4 9.81 -10.36 6.29
N GLY A 5 8.97 -11.00 5.48
CA GLY A 5 8.40 -10.38 4.29
C GLY A 5 8.68 -11.16 3.01
N LEU A 6 7.58 -11.66 2.43
CA LEU A 6 7.42 -12.25 1.10
C LEU A 6 8.70 -12.36 0.24
N SER A 7 9.02 -13.59 -0.18
CA SER A 7 9.91 -13.81 -1.34
C SER A 7 9.49 -12.88 -2.49
N PRO A 8 10.43 -12.29 -3.26
CA PRO A 8 10.12 -11.32 -4.32
C PRO A 8 9.17 -11.89 -5.39
N ASP A 9 9.14 -13.22 -5.55
CA ASP A 9 8.16 -13.92 -6.37
C ASP A 9 6.75 -13.87 -5.78
N ALA A 10 6.60 -14.23 -4.50
CA ALA A 10 5.34 -14.11 -3.77
C ALA A 10 4.83 -12.66 -3.76
N LEU A 11 5.73 -11.68 -3.63
CA LEU A 11 5.37 -10.26 -3.69
C LEU A 11 4.85 -9.87 -5.07
N ARG A 12 5.45 -10.35 -6.16
CA ARG A 12 4.95 -10.09 -7.52
C ARG A 12 3.63 -10.80 -7.79
N GLN A 13 3.45 -12.02 -7.29
CA GLN A 13 2.18 -12.73 -7.38
C GLN A 13 1.07 -12.00 -6.61
N ALA A 14 1.38 -11.49 -5.43
CA ALA A 14 0.45 -10.71 -4.60
C ALA A 14 0.29 -9.24 -5.07
N ALA A 15 1.21 -8.71 -5.89
CA ALA A 15 1.12 -7.34 -6.43
C ALA A 15 -0.14 -7.09 -7.26
N GLY A 16 -0.72 -8.15 -7.83
CA GLY A 16 -2.02 -8.09 -8.52
C GLY A 16 -3.23 -8.25 -7.59
N SER A 17 -3.02 -8.62 -6.33
CA SER A 17 -4.11 -8.89 -5.38
C SER A 17 -4.65 -7.59 -4.79
N PRO A 18 -5.98 -7.40 -4.78
CA PRO A 18 -6.60 -6.20 -4.23
C PRO A 18 -6.31 -6.02 -2.73
N GLU A 19 -6.13 -7.13 -1.99
CA GLU A 19 -5.80 -7.14 -0.56
C GLU A 19 -4.41 -6.55 -0.28
N LEU A 20 -3.40 -6.89 -1.10
CA LEU A 20 -2.05 -6.34 -0.93
C LEU A 20 -2.05 -4.84 -1.25
N ILE A 21 -2.75 -4.43 -2.30
CA ILE A 21 -2.84 -3.02 -2.69
C ILE A 21 -3.55 -2.21 -1.58
N ALA A 22 -4.61 -2.75 -0.99
CA ALA A 22 -5.30 -2.13 0.13
C ALA A 22 -4.39 -1.98 1.36
N GLY A 23 -3.66 -3.03 1.73
CA GLY A 23 -2.71 -2.99 2.86
C GLY A 23 -1.50 -2.08 2.61
N LEU A 24 -1.00 -2.03 1.37
CA LEU A 24 0.08 -1.12 0.99
C LEU A 24 -0.39 0.35 1.07
N LEU A 25 -1.58 0.64 0.55
CA LEU A 25 -2.16 1.98 0.64
C LEU A 25 -2.42 2.39 2.10
N ASP A 26 -2.84 1.47 2.95
CA ASP A 26 -3.00 1.70 4.39
C ASP A 26 -1.67 2.09 5.05
N HIS A 27 -0.62 1.31 4.80
CA HIS A 27 0.73 1.63 5.29
C HIS A 27 1.24 2.98 4.79
N VAL A 28 1.00 3.31 3.51
CA VAL A 28 1.40 4.58 2.91
C VAL A 28 0.60 5.75 3.51
N VAL A 29 -0.69 5.59 3.78
CA VAL A 29 -1.54 6.65 4.35
C VAL A 29 -1.31 6.82 5.86
N ALA A 30 -0.85 5.78 6.55
CA ALA A 30 -0.52 5.83 7.98
C ALA A 30 0.72 6.70 8.29
N ASP A 31 1.59 6.91 7.30
CA ASP A 31 2.82 7.70 7.43
C ASP A 31 2.83 8.89 6.44
N GLU A 32 2.82 10.11 6.97
CA GLU A 32 2.73 11.32 6.14
C GLU A 32 3.97 11.52 5.25
N GLU A 33 5.17 11.20 5.75
CA GLU A 33 6.41 11.32 4.97
C GLU A 33 6.42 10.33 3.81
N LEU A 34 6.00 9.09 4.07
CA LEU A 34 5.88 8.05 3.07
C LEU A 34 4.80 8.38 2.02
N LEU A 35 3.65 8.93 2.45
CA LEU A 35 2.60 9.41 1.57
C LEU A 35 3.10 10.47 0.60
N VAL A 36 3.80 11.48 1.10
CA VAL A 36 4.35 12.57 0.27
C VAL A 36 5.43 12.05 -0.67
N ALA A 37 6.31 11.15 -0.20
CA ALA A 37 7.33 10.53 -1.03
C ALA A 37 6.71 9.66 -2.15
N CYS A 38 5.71 8.84 -1.84
CA CYS A 38 4.96 8.05 -2.82
C CYS A 38 4.23 8.95 -3.82
N ALA A 39 3.59 10.02 -3.35
CA ALA A 39 2.92 11.00 -4.19
C ALA A 39 3.89 11.65 -5.18
N GLY A 40 5.08 12.04 -4.71
CA GLY A 40 6.15 12.57 -5.55
C GLY A 40 6.67 11.55 -6.57
N ALA A 41 6.89 10.30 -6.16
CA ALA A 41 7.36 9.23 -7.05
C ALA A 41 6.35 8.84 -8.13
N LEU A 42 5.05 8.95 -7.84
CA LEU A 42 3.96 8.66 -8.77
C LEU A 42 3.51 9.90 -9.56
N GLU A 43 4.09 11.08 -9.29
CA GLU A 43 3.68 12.37 -9.87
C GLU A 43 2.18 12.65 -9.68
N VAL A 44 1.64 12.29 -8.51
CA VAL A 44 0.23 12.49 -8.15
C VAL A 44 0.12 13.32 -6.88
N SER A 45 -1.01 13.99 -6.68
CA SER A 45 -1.30 14.62 -5.40
C SER A 45 -1.50 13.56 -4.30
N PRO A 46 -1.00 13.76 -3.07
CA PRO A 46 -1.18 12.82 -1.97
C PRO A 46 -2.68 12.54 -1.69
N GLU A 47 -3.54 13.55 -1.86
CA GLU A 47 -4.99 13.40 -1.76
C GLU A 47 -5.59 12.36 -2.73
N ARG A 48 -4.97 12.15 -3.90
CA ARG A 48 -5.41 11.07 -4.83
C ARG A 48 -5.13 9.69 -4.25
N ILE A 49 -4.01 9.52 -3.55
CA ILE A 49 -3.66 8.26 -2.88
C ILE A 49 -4.66 8.00 -1.74
N THR A 50 -4.95 8.99 -0.91
CA THR A 50 -5.94 8.87 0.18
C THR A 50 -7.36 8.63 -0.34
N GLN A 51 -7.73 9.21 -1.49
CA GLN A 51 -9.00 8.89 -2.16
C GLN A 51 -9.04 7.46 -2.67
N ALA A 52 -7.95 6.97 -3.27
CA ALA A 52 -7.86 5.59 -3.72
C ALA A 52 -7.98 4.60 -2.55
N TRP A 53 -7.27 4.85 -1.45
CA TRP A 53 -7.39 4.08 -0.21
C TRP A 53 -8.83 4.06 0.33
N ARG A 54 -9.48 5.24 0.42
CA ARG A 54 -10.89 5.33 0.83
C ARG A 54 -11.86 4.61 -0.11
N ARG A 55 -11.56 4.53 -1.41
CA ARG A 55 -12.39 3.82 -2.39
C ARG A 55 -12.21 2.31 -2.34
N LEU A 56 -11.00 1.82 -2.06
CA LEU A 56 -10.78 0.39 -1.83
C LEU A 56 -11.39 -0.07 -0.50
N GLY A 57 -11.54 0.86 0.45
CA GLY A 57 -11.88 0.53 1.83
C GLY A 57 -10.65 0.01 2.57
N PRO A 58 -10.46 0.34 3.86
CA PRO A 58 -9.41 -0.30 4.64
C PRO A 58 -9.65 -1.81 4.58
N PRO A 59 -8.61 -2.62 4.27
CA PRO A 59 -8.78 -4.06 4.30
C PRO A 59 -9.16 -4.43 5.73
N GLU A 60 -10.26 -5.16 5.88
CA GLU A 60 -10.56 -5.88 7.11
C GLU A 60 -9.46 -6.93 7.24
N PHE A 61 -8.35 -6.54 7.90
CA PHE A 61 -7.25 -7.43 8.26
C PHE A 61 -7.87 -8.53 9.13
N SER A 62 -8.31 -9.62 8.50
CA SER A 62 -8.71 -10.82 9.20
C SER A 62 -7.45 -11.43 9.80
N GLU A 63 -7.39 -11.41 11.14
CA GLU A 63 -6.35 -12.01 11.98
C GLU A 63 -6.13 -13.50 11.70
#